data_AF-A0AAP2XU33-F1
#
_entry.id   AF-A0AAP2XU33-F1
#
_cell.length_a   1.000
_cell.length_b   1.000
_cell.length_c   1.000
_cell.angle_alpha   90.00
_cell.angle_beta   90.00
_cell.angle_gamma   90.00
#
_symmetry.space_group_name_H-M   'P 1'
#
loop_
_entity.id
_entity.type
_entity.pdbx_description
1 polymer ?
#
loop_
_entity_poly.entity_id
_entity_poly.type
_entity_poly.pdbx_seq_one_letter_code
_entity_poly.pdbx_strand_id
1 'polypeptide(L)'
;MDYIFKNKDGEKTVGEITYLHITPFYEFEIEMNNQKLRCYLEHLLSQWNICITDYDIDVELAHPTDIFWNSNAICEKIKDEDMSLKIAYAIKAVYSERDYSRDVL
;
A
#
# COMPACT_ATOMS: atom_id res chain seq x y z
N MET A 1 22.86 -1.90 -8.79
CA MET A 1 23.52 -2.31 -7.52
C MET A 1 23.74 -3.80 -7.59
N ASP A 2 24.96 -4.27 -7.38
CA ASP A 2 25.27 -5.70 -7.52
C ASP A 2 24.99 -6.45 -6.22
N TYR A 3 24.51 -7.70 -6.32
CA TYR A 3 24.38 -8.62 -5.20
C TYR A 3 25.05 -9.96 -5.52
N ILE A 4 25.55 -10.62 -4.49
CA ILE A 4 26.25 -11.90 -4.62
C ILE A 4 25.32 -13.01 -4.12
N PHE A 5 25.14 -14.06 -4.91
CA PHE A 5 24.40 -15.25 -4.50
C PHE A 5 25.18 -16.53 -4.85
N LYS A 6 24.77 -17.66 -4.28
CA LYS A 6 25.26 -18.98 -4.71
C LYS A 6 24.20 -19.64 -5.58
N ASN A 7 24.58 -20.13 -6.76
CA ASN A 7 23.69 -20.93 -7.59
C ASN A 7 23.46 -22.33 -6.98
N LYS A 8 22.62 -23.16 -7.61
CA LYS A 8 22.29 -24.51 -7.12
C LYS A 8 23.51 -25.44 -7.06
N ASP A 9 24.54 -25.15 -7.85
CA ASP A 9 25.80 -25.91 -7.90
C ASP A 9 26.83 -25.40 -6.87
N GLY A 10 26.47 -24.37 -6.08
CA GLY A 10 27.29 -23.81 -5.02
C GLY A 10 28.32 -22.76 -5.48
N GLU A 11 28.33 -22.42 -6.76
CA GLU A 11 29.21 -21.39 -7.33
C GLU A 11 28.74 -20.00 -6.94
N LYS A 12 29.68 -19.11 -6.62
CA LYS A 12 29.37 -17.69 -6.35
C LYS A 12 29.16 -16.95 -7.67
N THR A 13 28.01 -16.30 -7.80
CA THR A 13 27.62 -15.52 -8.97
C THR A 13 27.21 -14.10 -8.55
N VAL A 14 27.30 -13.15 -9.48
CA VAL A 14 26.86 -11.75 -9.29
C VAL A 14 25.56 -11.55 -10.05
N GLY A 15 24.55 -11.03 -9.36
CA GLY A 15 23.33 -10.50 -9.97
C GLY A 15 23.33 -8.97 -9.94
N GLU A 16 22.60 -8.36 -10.86
CA GLU A 16 22.47 -6.90 -10.97
C GLU A 16 21.05 -6.47 -10.60
N ILE A 17 20.93 -5.54 -9.65
CA ILE A 17 19.72 -4.77 -9.38
C ILE A 17 19.75 -3.56 -10.30
N THR A 18 18.88 -3.55 -11.31
CA THR A 18 18.80 -2.52 -12.35
C THR A 18 17.93 -1.33 -11.96
N TYR A 19 17.06 -1.50 -10.96
CA TYR A 19 16.15 -0.46 -10.48
C TYR A 19 15.97 -0.57 -8.96
N LEU A 20 16.02 0.57 -8.27
CA LEU A 20 15.71 0.70 -6.86
C LEU A 20 14.88 1.97 -6.67
N HIS A 21 13.70 1.83 -6.06
CA HIS A 21 12.83 2.95 -5.70
C HIS A 21 12.52 2.88 -4.22
N ILE A 22 12.58 4.02 -3.54
CA ILE A 22 12.25 4.17 -2.13
C ILE A 22 11.19 5.26 -2.07
N THR A 23 9.99 4.90 -1.62
CA THR A 23 8.89 5.85 -1.43
C THR A 23 8.56 5.95 0.06
N PRO A 24 8.27 7.15 0.60
CA PRO A 24 7.64 7.25 1.91
C PRO A 24 6.20 6.72 1.82
N PHE A 25 5.80 5.98 2.85
CA PHE A 25 4.45 5.45 3.02
C PHE A 25 3.95 5.74 4.43
N TYR A 26 2.63 5.83 4.59
CA TYR A 26 2.01 5.84 5.91
C TYR A 26 1.60 4.42 6.29
N GLU A 27 2.14 3.95 7.41
CA GLU A 27 1.69 2.73 8.07
C GLU A 27 0.63 3.08 9.12
N PHE A 28 -0.50 2.39 9.07
CA PHE A 28 -1.56 2.53 10.08
C PHE A 28 -2.35 1.24 10.24
N GLU A 29 -3.08 1.14 11.35
CA GLU A 29 -3.93 -0.01 11.67
C GLU A 29 -5.39 0.43 11.74
N ILE A 30 -6.29 -0.35 11.14
CA ILE A 30 -7.74 -0.15 11.23
C ILE A 30 -8.31 -1.26 12.10
N GLU A 31 -8.95 -0.91 13.21
CA GLU A 31 -9.64 -1.86 14.08
C GLU A 31 -11.13 -1.96 13.71
N MET A 32 -11.59 -3.17 13.40
CA MET A 32 -12.94 -3.44 12.91
C MET A 32 -13.40 -4.82 13.39
N ASN A 33 -14.53 -4.92 14.08
CA ASN A 33 -15.14 -6.21 14.46
C ASN A 33 -14.15 -7.22 15.11
N ASN A 34 -13.32 -6.75 16.05
CA ASN A 34 -12.23 -7.52 16.70
C ASN A 34 -11.12 -8.01 15.76
N GLN A 35 -11.05 -7.49 14.54
CA GLN A 35 -9.94 -7.65 13.62
C GLN A 35 -9.15 -6.35 13.54
N LYS A 36 -7.86 -6.49 13.26
CA LYS A 36 -6.93 -5.37 13.04
C LYS A 36 -6.37 -5.56 11.65
N LEU A 37 -6.48 -4.52 10.82
CA LEU A 37 -5.97 -4.51 9.47
C LEU A 37 -4.77 -3.59 9.41
N ARG A 38 -3.62 -4.15 9.06
CA ARG A 38 -2.42 -3.34 8.88
C ARG A 38 -2.32 -2.88 7.42
N CYS A 39 -2.26 -1.57 7.27
CA CYS A 39 -2.36 -0.87 5.99
C CYS A 39 -1.13 0.00 5.71
N TYR A 40 -0.73 0.05 4.45
CA TYR A 40 0.27 0.99 3.94
C TYR A 40 -0.37 1.84 2.84
N LEU A 41 -0.48 3.15 3.09
CA LEU A 41 -0.90 4.13 2.08
C LEU A 41 0.35 4.76 1.47
N GLU A 42 0.51 4.61 0.17
CA GLU A 42 1.66 5.14 -0.56
C GLU A 42 1.22 5.93 -1.79
N HIS A 43 2.08 6.87 -2.20
CA HIS A 43 1.95 7.59 -3.46
C HIS A 43 3.16 7.23 -4.33
N LEU A 44 2.93 6.42 -5.34
CA LEU A 44 3.94 5.95 -6.29
C LEU A 44 3.71 6.59 -7.65
N LEU A 45 4.72 7.27 -8.20
CA LEU A 45 4.71 7.75 -9.60
C LEU A 45 3.46 8.56 -10.01
N SER A 46 2.87 9.32 -9.08
CA SER A 46 1.60 10.08 -9.26
C SER A 46 0.32 9.27 -9.12
N GLN A 47 0.40 8.06 -8.57
CA GLN A 47 -0.72 7.18 -8.26
C GLN A 47 -0.75 6.87 -6.76
N TRP A 48 -1.94 6.75 -6.21
CA TRP A 48 -2.14 6.33 -4.82
C TRP A 48 -2.38 4.83 -4.78
N ASN A 49 -1.80 4.15 -3.79
CA ASN A 49 -2.07 2.73 -3.56
C ASN A 49 -2.29 2.47 -2.08
N ILE A 50 -3.13 1.48 -1.79
CA ILE A 50 -3.29 0.91 -0.45
C ILE A 50 -2.90 -0.56 -0.48
N CYS A 51 -1.89 -0.89 0.32
CA CYS A 51 -1.56 -2.28 0.62
C CYS A 51 -2.22 -2.68 1.95
N ILE A 52 -2.90 -3.82 1.97
CA ILE A 52 -3.49 -4.42 3.18
C ILE A 52 -2.80 -5.76 3.39
N THR A 53 -1.85 -5.76 4.32
CA THR A 53 -0.90 -6.87 4.51
C THR A 53 -1.55 -8.19 4.86
N ASP A 54 -2.54 -8.17 5.76
CA ASP A 54 -3.20 -9.38 6.25
C ASP A 54 -3.93 -10.16 5.15
N TYR A 55 -4.23 -9.50 4.03
CA TYR A 55 -4.93 -10.07 2.90
C TYR A 55 -4.09 -10.22 1.63
N ASP A 56 -2.81 -9.80 1.66
CA ASP A 56 -1.96 -9.70 0.45
C ASP A 56 -2.67 -8.92 -0.68
N ILE A 57 -3.33 -7.83 -0.29
CA ILE A 57 -4.11 -6.98 -1.21
C ILE A 57 -3.32 -5.72 -1.50
N ASP A 58 -3.22 -5.41 -2.78
CA ASP A 58 -2.73 -4.13 -3.30
C ASP A 58 -3.77 -3.56 -4.27
N VAL A 59 -4.13 -2.30 -4.08
CA VAL A 59 -5.22 -1.62 -4.77
C VAL A 59 -4.76 -0.22 -5.14
N GLU A 60 -4.75 0.06 -6.45
CA GLU A 60 -4.67 1.42 -6.96
C GLU A 60 -5.90 2.20 -6.52
N LEU A 61 -5.68 3.42 -6.06
CA LEU A 61 -6.66 4.38 -5.59
C LEU A 61 -6.75 5.56 -6.55
N ALA A 62 -7.90 6.24 -6.53
CA ALA A 62 -7.99 7.61 -7.02
C ALA A 62 -7.29 8.55 -6.03
N HIS A 63 -7.79 9.78 -5.86
CA HIS A 63 -7.30 10.61 -4.75
C HIS A 63 -7.75 9.99 -3.40
N PRO A 64 -6.94 10.03 -2.31
CA PRO A 64 -7.29 9.40 -1.02
C PRO A 64 -8.61 9.87 -0.41
N THR A 65 -9.10 11.04 -0.81
CA THR A 65 -10.38 11.59 -0.36
C THR A 65 -11.60 11.13 -1.17
N ASP A 66 -11.40 10.45 -2.30
CA ASP A 66 -12.49 9.93 -3.15
C ASP A 66 -13.04 8.63 -2.58
N ILE A 67 -14.03 8.75 -1.69
CA ILE A 67 -14.62 7.60 -1.00
C ILE A 67 -15.29 6.63 -1.97
N PHE A 68 -16.02 7.14 -2.96
CA PHE A 68 -16.85 6.28 -3.83
C PHE A 68 -15.97 5.41 -4.73
N TRP A 69 -14.97 6.02 -5.38
CA TRP A 69 -14.06 5.26 -6.23
C TRP A 69 -13.24 4.27 -5.39
N ASN A 70 -12.65 4.75 -4.29
CA ASN A 70 -11.75 3.93 -3.47
C ASN A 70 -12.49 2.76 -2.81
N SER A 71 -13.71 2.96 -2.30
CA SER A 71 -14.49 1.86 -1.73
C SER A 71 -14.83 0.78 -2.77
N ASN A 72 -15.11 1.18 -4.01
CA ASN A 72 -15.41 0.23 -5.09
C ASN A 72 -14.17 -0.57 -5.47
N ALA A 73 -13.03 0.09 -5.68
CA ALA A 73 -11.78 -0.58 -6.03
C ALA A 73 -11.33 -1.58 -4.96
N ILE A 74 -11.46 -1.21 -3.68
CA ILE A 74 -11.16 -2.11 -2.56
C ILE A 74 -12.16 -3.28 -2.53
N CYS A 75 -13.45 -3.01 -2.75
CA CYS A 75 -14.49 -4.04 -2.77
C CYS A 75 -14.28 -5.06 -3.88
N GLU A 76 -13.71 -4.65 -5.02
CA GLU A 76 -13.35 -5.60 -6.09
C GLU A 76 -12.35 -6.67 -5.64
N LYS A 77 -11.51 -6.41 -4.63
CA LYS A 77 -10.57 -7.38 -4.06
C LYS A 77 -11.13 -8.10 -2.84
N ILE A 78 -11.66 -7.36 -1.87
CA ILE A 78 -12.12 -7.91 -0.58
C ILE A 78 -13.48 -8.61 -0.70
N LYS A 79 -14.32 -8.20 -1.66
CA LYS A 79 -15.69 -8.69 -1.83
C LYS A 79 -16.59 -8.47 -0.60
N ASP A 80 -16.29 -7.44 0.20
CA ASP A 80 -17.08 -6.98 1.35
C ASP A 80 -17.29 -5.47 1.24
N GLU A 81 -18.52 -5.03 0.96
CA GLU A 81 -18.86 -3.63 0.72
C GLU A 81 -18.68 -2.76 1.97
N ASP A 82 -19.09 -3.24 3.15
CA ASP A 82 -19.04 -2.48 4.40
C ASP A 82 -17.59 -2.32 4.88
N MET A 83 -16.81 -3.40 4.80
CA MET A 83 -15.38 -3.34 5.11
C MET A 83 -14.66 -2.36 4.16
N SER A 84 -14.93 -2.47 2.86
CA SER A 84 -14.27 -1.62 1.85
C SER A 84 -14.61 -0.14 2.03
N LEU A 85 -15.87 0.18 2.35
CA LEU A 85 -16.29 1.55 2.63
C LEU A 85 -15.56 2.11 3.86
N LYS A 86 -15.47 1.34 4.94
CA LYS A 86 -14.76 1.77 6.16
C LYS A 86 -13.26 1.98 5.91
N ILE A 87 -12.61 1.11 5.12
CA ILE A 87 -11.21 1.30 4.74
C ILE A 87 -11.03 2.59 3.94
N ALA A 88 -11.91 2.89 2.98
CA ALA A 88 -11.86 4.15 2.22
C ALA A 88 -11.98 5.39 3.13
N TYR A 89 -12.84 5.33 4.15
CA TYR A 89 -12.93 6.42 5.15
C TYR A 89 -11.67 6.53 6.01
N ALA A 90 -11.05 5.42 6.40
CA ALA A 90 -9.79 5.43 7.16
C ALA A 90 -8.66 6.07 6.34
N ILE A 91 -8.53 5.71 5.05
CA ILE A 91 -7.57 6.31 4.12
C ILE A 91 -7.76 7.83 4.06
N LYS A 92 -9.01 8.29 3.86
CA LYS A 92 -9.33 9.72 3.85
C LYS A 92 -8.92 10.42 5.14
N ALA A 93 -9.17 9.79 6.30
CA ALA A 93 -8.84 10.37 7.60
C ALA A 93 -7.32 10.51 7.77
N VAL A 94 -6.55 9.45 7.52
CA VAL A 94 -5.07 9.47 7.57
C VAL A 94 -4.51 10.55 6.66
N TYR A 95 -5.00 10.61 5.41
CA TYR A 95 -4.58 11.62 4.45
C TYR A 95 -4.95 13.06 4.88
N SER A 96 -6.05 13.24 5.61
CA SER A 96 -6.48 14.58 6.05
C SER A 96 -5.75 15.07 7.31
N GLU A 97 -5.31 14.15 8.17
CA GLU A 97 -4.55 14.49 9.39
C GLU A 97 -3.06 14.74 9.12
N ARG A 98 -2.52 14.11 8.07
CA ARG A 98 -1.12 14.28 7.67
C ARG A 98 -1.05 15.13 6.40
N ASP A 99 -0.34 16.24 6.47
CA ASP A 99 -0.07 17.04 5.29
C ASP A 99 0.95 16.31 4.41
N TYR A 100 0.46 15.45 3.51
CA TYR A 100 1.29 14.65 2.61
C TYR A 100 2.27 15.51 1.81
N SER A 101 1.89 16.75 1.50
CA SER A 101 2.72 17.70 0.77
C SER A 101 3.94 18.20 1.56
N ARG A 102 3.96 18.00 2.89
CA ARG A 102 5.11 18.31 3.75
C ARG A 102 6.00 17.10 4.02
N ASP A 103 5.46 15.90 3.90
CA ASP A 103 6.15 14.66 4.25
C ASP A 103 6.81 13.98 3.02
N VAL A 104 6.34 14.26 1.80
CA VAL A 104 6.67 13.47 0.61
C VAL A 104 7.02 14.30 -0.65
N LEU A 105 6.63 15.57 -0.72
CA LEU A 105 7.00 16.51 -1.79
C LEU A 105 8.08 17.50 -1.35
#